data_AF-A0AAX0B1K6-F1
#
_entry.id   AF-A0AAX0B1K6-F1
#
_cell.length_a   1.000
_cell.length_b   1.000
_cell.length_c   1.000
_cell.angle_alpha   90.00
_cell.angle_beta   90.00
_cell.angle_gamma   90.00
#
_symmetry.space_group_name_H-M   'P 1'
#
loop_
_entity.id
_entity.type
_entity.pdbx_description
1 polymer ?
#
loop_
_entity_poly.entity_id
_entity_poly.type
_entity_poly.pdbx_seq_one_letter_code
_entity_poly.pdbx_strand_id
1 'polypeptide(L)'
;MDYTSRYGIDFNPFIKNSKEIVVETSDYKEVLCRFNYLLNNKGFDILTGGPGRGKTTIIRNWSNGLNTSLYKVIYSSLSTLTVAEFYKNLAAQLGLEPMCRKIDNFKIIQNEINRCSAEKRITPVIIIDEANYISNGILNDLKMLFNFDMDSRDRAIVLLVGLPQLNNTMRLVANEPLIQRITTNYNLDNCPFPNKIDSSNS
;
A
#
# COMPACT_ATOMS: atom_id res chain seq x y z
N MET A 1 20.08 34.73 -4.31
CA MET A 1 21.13 34.06 -5.10
C MET A 1 20.57 32.74 -5.55
N ASP A 2 20.26 32.67 -6.84
CA ASP A 2 19.39 31.65 -7.45
C ASP A 2 20.12 30.32 -7.68
N TYR A 3 19.53 29.23 -7.17
CA TYR A 3 20.00 27.86 -7.34
C TYR A 3 19.89 27.34 -8.79
N THR A 4 19.21 28.07 -9.68
CA THR A 4 18.93 27.70 -11.06
C THR A 4 20.17 27.75 -11.97
N SER A 5 21.13 28.62 -11.67
CA SER A 5 22.30 28.85 -12.54
C SER A 5 23.38 27.77 -12.47
N ARG A 6 23.42 26.92 -11.43
CA ARG A 6 24.53 25.98 -11.23
C ARG A 6 24.27 24.56 -11.75
N TYR A 7 23.01 24.19 -12.02
CA TYR A 7 22.63 22.83 -12.40
C TYR A 7 21.91 22.70 -13.75
N GLY A 8 21.60 23.81 -14.44
CA GLY A 8 20.98 23.73 -15.78
C GLY A 8 19.59 23.06 -15.77
N ILE A 9 18.82 23.27 -14.70
CA ILE A 9 17.47 22.72 -14.55
C ILE A 9 16.49 23.89 -14.59
N ASP A 10 15.64 23.92 -15.62
CA ASP A 10 14.61 24.96 -15.85
C ASP A 10 13.43 24.91 -14.87
N PHE A 11 13.47 24.00 -13.88
CA PHE A 11 12.34 23.78 -12.99
C PHE A 11 12.77 23.40 -11.57
N ASN A 12 12.04 23.94 -10.59
CA ASN A 12 12.26 23.71 -9.16
C ASN A 12 11.64 22.35 -8.74
N PRO A 13 12.44 21.31 -8.43
CA PRO A 13 11.94 19.97 -8.12
C PRO A 13 11.26 19.86 -6.74
N PHE A 14 11.19 20.96 -5.97
CA PHE A 14 10.59 20.99 -4.63
C PHE A 14 9.16 21.59 -4.61
N ILE A 15 8.61 21.93 -5.76
CA ILE A 15 7.22 22.38 -5.86
C ILE A 15 6.31 21.15 -5.78
N LYS A 16 5.44 21.12 -4.76
CA LYS A 16 4.48 20.05 -4.39
C LYS A 16 3.51 19.58 -5.51
N ASN A 17 3.60 20.10 -6.73
CA ASN A 17 2.69 19.81 -7.84
C ASN A 17 3.38 19.63 -9.21
N SER A 18 4.70 19.56 -9.27
CA SER A 18 5.39 19.14 -10.49
C SER A 18 5.65 17.65 -10.44
N LYS A 19 5.23 16.91 -11.49
CA LYS A 19 5.57 15.51 -11.77
C LYS A 19 6.76 15.05 -10.94
N GLU A 20 6.49 14.35 -9.82
CA GLU A 20 7.54 13.85 -8.94
C GLU A 20 8.54 13.13 -9.84
N ILE A 21 9.75 13.66 -9.97
CA ILE A 21 10.81 13.01 -10.73
C ILE A 21 11.12 11.76 -9.93
N VAL A 22 10.49 10.65 -10.30
CA VAL A 22 10.72 9.36 -9.68
C VAL A 22 12.14 8.99 -10.05
N VAL A 23 13.05 9.12 -9.08
CA VAL A 23 14.39 8.57 -9.23
C VAL A 23 14.22 7.07 -9.26
N GLU A 24 14.43 6.46 -10.43
CA GLU A 24 14.38 5.02 -10.62
C GLU A 24 15.55 4.35 -9.91
N THR A 25 15.46 4.21 -8.58
CA THR A 25 16.42 3.42 -7.80
C THR A 25 16.26 1.93 -8.09
N SER A 26 17.28 1.13 -7.76
CA SER A 26 17.18 -0.34 -7.80
C SER A 26 15.97 -0.82 -6.99
N ASP A 27 15.78 -0.25 -5.81
CA ASP A 27 14.69 -0.58 -4.89
C ASP A 27 13.32 -0.24 -5.51
N TYR A 28 13.23 0.88 -6.23
CA TYR A 28 12.01 1.27 -6.94
C TYR A 28 11.59 0.21 -7.95
N LYS A 29 12.53 -0.27 -8.78
CA LYS A 29 12.25 -1.32 -9.78
C LYS A 29 11.88 -2.64 -9.12
N GLU A 30 12.54 -2.98 -8.01
CA GLU A 30 12.27 -4.19 -7.26
C GLU A 30 10.86 -4.18 -6.64
N VAL A 31 10.46 -3.06 -6.03
CA VAL A 31 9.10 -2.87 -5.47
C VAL A 31 8.04 -2.96 -6.56
N LEU A 32 8.24 -2.29 -7.71
CA LEU A 32 7.30 -2.39 -8.82
C LEU A 32 7.16 -3.81 -9.37
N CYS A 33 8.27 -4.54 -9.49
CA CYS A 33 8.26 -5.93 -9.95
C CYS A 33 7.41 -6.80 -9.01
N ARG A 34 7.58 -6.65 -7.69
CA ARG A 34 6.78 -7.35 -6.68
C ARG A 34 5.30 -6.97 -6.74
N PHE A 35 5.00 -5.68 -6.85
CA PHE A 35 3.60 -5.24 -6.95
C PHE A 35 2.94 -5.78 -8.22
N ASN A 36 3.66 -5.85 -9.34
CA ASN A 36 3.13 -6.48 -10.56
C ASN A 36 2.94 -7.99 -10.41
N TYR A 37 3.80 -8.67 -9.65
CA TYR A 37 3.60 -10.08 -9.29
C TYR A 37 2.34 -10.26 -8.41
N LEU A 38 2.09 -9.33 -7.49
CA LEU A 38 0.92 -9.31 -6.63
C LEU A 38 -0.39 -9.11 -7.42
N LEU A 39 -0.37 -8.31 -8.49
CA LEU A 39 -1.54 -8.15 -9.38
C LEU A 39 -2.04 -9.47 -9.98
N ASN A 40 -1.13 -10.42 -10.22
CA ASN A 40 -1.43 -11.70 -10.82
C ASN A 40 -1.85 -12.76 -9.79
N ASN A 41 -1.15 -12.83 -8.66
CA ASN A 41 -1.40 -13.86 -7.65
C ASN A 41 -2.54 -13.50 -6.69
N LYS A 42 -2.78 -12.19 -6.50
CA LYS A 42 -3.70 -11.64 -5.50
C LYS A 42 -3.32 -12.06 -4.07
N GLY A 43 -3.73 -11.29 -3.07
CA GLY A 43 -3.36 -11.55 -1.68
C GLY A 43 -2.77 -10.34 -0.96
N PHE A 44 -1.97 -10.62 0.07
CA PHE A 44 -1.41 -9.60 0.96
C PHE A 44 0.06 -9.34 0.64
N ASP A 45 0.46 -8.07 0.64
CA ASP A 45 1.85 -7.66 0.49
C ASP A 45 2.20 -6.59 1.51
N ILE A 46 3.45 -6.59 1.96
CA ILE A 46 3.94 -5.65 2.95
C ILE A 46 5.15 -4.90 2.41
N LEU A 47 5.03 -3.57 2.41
CA LEU A 47 6.12 -2.66 2.12
C LEU A 47 6.50 -1.87 3.38
N THR A 48 7.69 -2.13 3.88
CA THR A 48 8.27 -1.39 5.00
C THR A 48 9.42 -0.50 4.55
N GLY A 49 9.74 0.54 5.32
CA GLY A 49 10.92 1.37 5.09
C GLY A 49 10.93 2.61 5.98
N GLY A 50 12.11 3.18 6.21
CA GLY A 50 12.25 4.40 7.01
C GLY A 50 11.38 5.59 6.54
N PRO A 51 11.14 6.59 7.41
CA PRO A 51 10.44 7.81 7.02
C PRO A 51 11.23 8.55 5.92
N GLY A 52 10.53 9.20 4.99
CA GLY A 52 11.17 9.96 3.90
C GLY A 52 11.80 9.13 2.78
N ARG A 53 11.64 7.80 2.77
CA ARG A 53 12.14 6.90 1.71
C ARG A 53 11.30 6.87 0.41
N GLY A 54 10.35 7.79 0.25
CA GLY A 54 9.52 7.87 -0.95
C GLY A 54 8.43 6.79 -1.10
N LYS A 55 8.14 5.96 -0.07
CA LYS A 55 7.13 4.89 -0.11
C LYS A 55 5.81 5.33 -0.76
N THR A 56 5.24 6.43 -0.28
CA THR A 56 3.99 7.00 -0.79
C THR A 56 4.11 7.43 -2.26
N THR A 57 5.26 7.97 -2.68
CA THR A 57 5.54 8.33 -4.09
C THR A 57 5.57 7.08 -4.98
N ILE A 58 6.21 5.99 -4.53
CA ILE A 58 6.26 4.72 -5.27
C ILE A 58 4.85 4.17 -5.49
N ILE A 59 4.06 4.13 -4.42
CA ILE A 59 2.68 3.63 -4.41
C ILE A 59 1.78 4.48 -5.30
N ARG A 60 1.90 5.81 -5.21
CA ARG A 60 1.13 6.73 -6.03
C ARG A 60 1.45 6.54 -7.51
N ASN A 61 2.73 6.41 -7.87
CA ASN A 61 3.09 6.20 -9.26
C ASN A 61 2.64 4.83 -9.77
N TRP A 62 2.78 3.78 -8.96
CA TRP A 62 2.30 2.44 -9.30
C TRP A 62 0.79 2.42 -9.52
N SER A 63 0.02 2.98 -8.58
CA SER A 63 -1.45 3.04 -8.67
C SER A 63 -1.95 3.86 -9.86
N ASN A 64 -1.27 4.95 -10.22
CA ASN A 64 -1.57 5.71 -11.44
C ASN A 64 -1.29 4.93 -12.73
N GLY A 65 -0.37 3.97 -12.69
CA GLY A 65 -0.05 3.09 -13.83
C GLY A 65 -1.03 1.91 -14.01
N LEU A 66 -1.92 1.67 -13.05
CA LEU A 66 -2.88 0.56 -13.12
C LEU A 66 -4.04 0.88 -14.04
N ASN A 67 -4.47 -0.11 -14.82
CA ASN A 67 -5.66 0.02 -15.66
C ASN A 67 -6.93 0.04 -14.78
N THR A 68 -7.61 1.18 -14.74
CA THR A 68 -8.84 1.39 -13.96
C THR A 68 -10.01 0.51 -14.39
N SER A 69 -9.95 -0.09 -15.59
CA SER A 69 -10.94 -1.05 -16.09
C SER A 69 -10.76 -2.44 -15.50
N LEU A 70 -9.56 -2.77 -14.99
CA LEU A 70 -9.23 -4.06 -14.41
C LEU A 70 -9.01 -3.97 -12.90
N TYR A 71 -8.61 -2.81 -12.39
CA TYR A 71 -8.27 -2.62 -10.99
C TYR A 71 -8.99 -1.40 -10.41
N LYS A 72 -9.57 -1.57 -9.23
CA LYS A 72 -10.15 -0.47 -8.44
C LYS A 72 -9.22 -0.18 -7.27
N VAL A 73 -8.44 0.88 -7.37
CA VAL A 73 -7.50 1.28 -6.30
C VAL A 73 -8.23 2.07 -5.22
N ILE A 74 -8.01 1.67 -3.97
CA ILE A 74 -8.52 2.29 -2.75
C ILE A 74 -7.29 2.63 -1.93
N TYR A 75 -7.11 3.91 -1.61
CA TYR A 75 -5.98 4.38 -0.83
C TYR A 75 -6.47 4.94 0.51
N SER A 76 -6.01 4.35 1.60
CA SER A 76 -6.30 4.81 2.95
C SER A 76 -4.99 5.05 3.70
N SER A 77 -4.75 6.29 4.10
CA SER A 77 -3.72 6.60 5.10
C SER A 77 -4.32 6.38 6.49
N LEU A 78 -3.71 5.49 7.29
CA LEU A 78 -4.20 5.16 8.62
C LEU A 78 -3.69 6.16 9.66
N SER A 79 -4.54 7.14 10.00
CA SER A 79 -4.32 8.04 11.13
C SER A 79 -5.14 7.59 12.34
N THR A 80 -4.54 6.92 13.34
CA THR A 80 -5.18 6.52 14.63
C THR A 80 -6.69 6.23 14.58
N LEU A 81 -7.15 5.47 13.57
CA LEU A 81 -8.57 5.17 13.38
C LEU A 81 -9.01 4.04 14.28
N THR A 82 -10.24 4.14 14.80
CA THR A 82 -10.88 2.99 15.45
C THR A 82 -11.27 1.93 14.41
N VAL A 83 -11.46 0.69 14.86
CA VAL A 83 -11.88 -0.44 14.00
C VAL A 83 -13.16 -0.07 13.21
N ALA A 84 -14.14 0.54 13.87
CA ALA A 84 -15.40 0.92 13.24
C ALA A 84 -15.23 2.00 12.16
N GLU A 85 -14.38 3.00 12.40
CA GLU A 85 -14.08 4.05 11.43
C GLU A 85 -13.33 3.51 10.22
N PHE A 86 -12.43 2.55 10.41
CA PHE A 86 -11.75 1.87 9.30
C PHE A 86 -12.76 1.23 8.33
N TYR A 87 -13.74 0.49 8.86
CA TYR A 87 -14.78 -0.13 8.04
C TYR A 87 -15.68 0.89 7.33
N LYS A 88 -16.05 1.97 8.01
CA LYS A 88 -16.86 3.03 7.40
C LYS A 88 -16.10 3.74 6.28
N ASN A 89 -14.80 4.01 6.49
CA ASN A 89 -13.94 4.61 5.48
C ASN A 89 -13.81 3.68 4.27
N LEU A 90 -13.54 2.39 4.49
CA LEU A 90 -13.41 1.40 3.42
C LEU A 90 -14.73 1.24 2.62
N ALA A 91 -15.87 1.20 3.30
CA ALA A 91 -17.19 1.18 2.65
C ALA A 91 -17.39 2.43 1.78
N ALA A 92 -17.10 3.62 2.31
CA ALA A 92 -17.23 4.87 1.57
C ALA A 92 -16.31 4.91 0.33
N GLN A 93 -15.06 4.45 0.44
CA GLN A 93 -14.13 4.37 -0.71
C GLN A 93 -14.55 3.33 -1.76
N LEU A 94 -15.24 2.27 -1.34
CA LEU A 94 -15.87 1.33 -2.26
C LEU A 94 -17.10 1.92 -2.97
N GLY A 95 -17.61 3.07 -2.53
CA GLY A 95 -18.82 3.70 -3.04
C GLY A 95 -20.09 3.18 -2.38
N LEU A 96 -19.98 2.59 -1.19
CA LEU A 96 -21.08 2.09 -0.39
C LEU A 96 -21.47 3.09 0.69
N GLU A 97 -22.73 3.08 1.10
CA GLU A 97 -23.17 3.86 2.25
C GLU A 97 -22.73 3.18 3.56
N PRO A 98 -21.93 3.85 4.41
CA PRO A 98 -21.43 3.27 5.64
C PRO A 98 -22.58 3.11 6.66
N MET A 99 -22.69 1.91 7.22
CA MET A 99 -23.69 1.57 8.22
C MET A 99 -23.21 1.91 9.64
N CYS A 100 -24.14 2.00 10.59
CA CYS A 100 -23.80 2.24 12.00
C CYS A 100 -23.08 1.05 12.65
N ARG A 101 -23.43 -0.19 12.27
CA ARG A 101 -22.89 -1.42 12.87
C ARG A 101 -21.73 -1.98 12.05
N LYS A 102 -20.68 -2.44 12.74
CA LYS A 102 -19.52 -3.10 12.13
C LYS A 102 -19.92 -4.31 11.28
N ILE A 103 -20.81 -5.15 11.78
CA ILE A 103 -21.21 -6.40 11.12
C ILE A 103 -21.89 -6.12 9.77
N ASP A 104 -22.71 -5.07 9.70
CA ASP A 104 -23.38 -4.68 8.47
C ASP A 104 -22.36 -4.13 7.47
N ASN A 105 -21.42 -3.28 7.92
CA ASN A 105 -20.30 -2.81 7.08
C ASN A 105 -19.44 -3.97 6.55
N PHE A 106 -19.15 -4.96 7.40
CA PHE A 106 -18.40 -6.15 6.99
C PHE A 106 -19.08 -6.88 5.84
N LYS A 107 -20.39 -7.13 5.96
CA LYS A 107 -21.18 -7.85 4.94
C LYS A 107 -21.26 -7.07 3.63
N ILE A 108 -21.54 -5.77 3.68
CA ILE A 108 -21.65 -4.96 2.45
C ILE A 108 -20.30 -4.88 1.71
N ILE A 109 -19.19 -4.75 2.44
CA ILE A 109 -17.85 -4.69 1.84
C ILE A 109 -17.50 -6.03 1.19
N GLN A 110 -17.74 -7.14 1.89
CA GLN A 110 -17.48 -8.48 1.36
C GLN A 110 -18.31 -8.76 0.11
N ASN A 111 -19.58 -8.36 0.12
CA ASN A 111 -20.45 -8.48 -1.06
C ASN A 111 -19.98 -7.62 -2.23
N GLU A 112 -19.57 -6.37 -2.01
CA GLU A 112 -19.09 -5.52 -3.10
C GLU A 112 -17.75 -6.00 -3.66
N ILE A 113 -16.83 -6.51 -2.82
CA ILE A 113 -15.58 -7.12 -3.31
C ILE A 113 -15.89 -8.34 -4.18
N ASN A 114 -16.80 -9.21 -3.74
CA ASN A 114 -17.27 -10.35 -4.52
C ASN A 114 -17.87 -9.91 -5.86
N ARG A 115 -18.73 -8.89 -5.82
CA ARG A 115 -19.38 -8.33 -7.00
C ARG A 115 -18.38 -7.75 -8.00
N CYS A 116 -17.41 -6.97 -7.53
CA CYS A 116 -16.33 -6.43 -8.34
C CYS A 116 -15.54 -7.56 -9.03
N SER A 117 -15.13 -8.58 -8.27
CA SER A 117 -14.31 -9.66 -8.81
C SER A 117 -15.09 -10.61 -9.73
N ALA A 118 -16.33 -10.97 -9.38
CA ALA A 118 -17.11 -12.00 -10.09
C ALA A 118 -17.90 -11.43 -11.28
N GLU A 119 -18.60 -10.31 -11.07
CA GLU A 119 -19.46 -9.72 -12.12
C GLU A 119 -18.66 -8.79 -13.03
N LYS A 120 -17.95 -7.83 -12.43
CA LYS A 120 -17.26 -6.76 -13.19
C LYS A 120 -15.87 -7.19 -13.69
N ARG A 121 -15.35 -8.32 -13.20
CA ARG A 121 -13.94 -8.76 -13.39
C ARG A 121 -12.91 -7.69 -13.00
N ILE A 122 -13.29 -6.82 -12.06
CA ILE A 122 -12.42 -5.77 -11.51
C ILE A 122 -11.86 -6.27 -10.18
N THR A 123 -10.54 -6.25 -10.04
CA THR A 123 -9.86 -6.62 -8.81
C THR A 123 -9.67 -5.38 -7.92
N PRO A 124 -10.27 -5.32 -6.72
CA PRO A 124 -10.01 -4.23 -5.78
C PRO A 124 -8.58 -4.33 -5.23
N VAL A 125 -7.88 -3.20 -5.24
CA VAL A 125 -6.53 -3.03 -4.70
C VAL A 125 -6.62 -2.05 -3.53
N ILE A 126 -6.42 -2.54 -2.32
CA ILE A 126 -6.58 -1.77 -1.08
C ILE A 126 -5.20 -1.49 -0.53
N ILE A 127 -4.86 -0.21 -0.50
CA ILE A 127 -3.55 0.27 -0.07
C ILE A 127 -3.74 0.97 1.27
N ILE A 128 -3.07 0.46 2.29
CA ILE A 128 -3.09 1.00 3.64
C ILE A 128 -1.73 1.59 3.94
N ASP A 129 -1.62 2.93 3.88
CA ASP A 129 -0.42 3.66 4.26
C ASP A 129 -0.41 3.91 5.78
N GLU A 130 0.77 4.07 6.37
CA GLU A 130 0.97 4.17 7.82
C GLU A 130 0.37 2.99 8.63
N ALA A 131 0.42 1.78 8.05
CA ALA A 131 -0.08 0.56 8.67
C ALA A 131 0.58 0.23 10.02
N ASN A 132 1.66 0.91 10.42
CA ASN A 132 2.25 0.80 11.76
C ASN A 132 1.28 1.22 12.89
N TYR A 133 0.23 2.00 12.60
CA TYR A 133 -0.79 2.38 13.57
C TYR A 133 -1.99 1.42 13.61
N ILE A 134 -1.99 0.37 12.80
CA ILE A 134 -3.09 -0.58 12.76
C ILE A 134 -3.13 -1.39 14.06
N SER A 135 -4.31 -1.54 14.64
CA SER A 135 -4.48 -2.41 15.81
C SER A 135 -4.55 -3.87 15.38
N ASN A 136 -4.10 -4.78 16.25
CA ASN A 136 -4.19 -6.23 16.01
C ASN A 136 -5.64 -6.69 15.76
N GLY A 137 -6.62 -6.00 16.34
CA GLY A 137 -8.04 -6.24 16.07
C GLY A 137 -8.39 -6.05 14.59
N ILE A 138 -7.92 -4.95 13.98
CA ILE A 138 -8.14 -4.66 12.55
C ILE A 138 -7.39 -5.66 11.67
N LEU A 139 -6.18 -6.08 12.03
CA LEU A 139 -5.44 -7.09 11.25
C LEU A 139 -6.17 -8.44 11.19
N ASN A 140 -6.70 -8.91 12.32
CA ASN A 140 -7.52 -10.13 12.37
C ASN A 140 -8.82 -10.00 11.59
N ASP A 141 -9.45 -8.83 11.70
CA ASP A 141 -10.65 -8.47 10.96
C ASP A 141 -10.43 -8.42 9.43
N LEU A 142 -9.28 -7.88 8.98
CA LEU A 142 -8.86 -7.88 7.58
C LEU A 142 -8.70 -9.30 7.06
N LYS A 143 -8.05 -10.18 7.83
CA LYS A 143 -7.97 -11.61 7.48
C LYS A 143 -9.35 -12.18 7.20
N MET A 144 -10.33 -11.94 8.08
CA MET A 144 -11.69 -12.46 7.91
C MET A 144 -12.41 -11.82 6.72
N LEU A 145 -12.23 -10.52 6.51
CA LEU A 145 -12.88 -9.77 5.42
C LEU A 145 -12.46 -10.26 4.04
N PHE A 146 -11.17 -10.59 3.89
CA PHE A 146 -10.60 -11.10 2.64
C PHE A 146 -10.55 -12.64 2.59
N ASN A 147 -11.10 -13.33 3.60
CA ASN A 147 -11.21 -14.78 3.59
C ASN A 147 -12.42 -15.23 2.77
N PHE A 148 -12.26 -15.27 1.45
CA PHE A 148 -13.27 -15.80 0.54
C PHE A 148 -13.08 -17.31 0.33
N ASP A 149 -13.22 -18.08 1.41
CA ASP A 149 -13.18 -19.54 1.37
C ASP A 149 -14.40 -20.10 0.63
N MET A 150 -14.23 -20.34 -0.68
CA MET A 150 -14.90 -21.40 -1.43
C MET A 150 -14.23 -21.69 -2.80
N ASP A 151 -13.38 -20.80 -3.33
CA ASP A 151 -12.78 -20.93 -4.69
C ASP A 151 -11.25 -20.86 -4.76
N SER A 152 -10.54 -20.96 -3.64
CA SER A 152 -9.05 -21.02 -3.60
C SER A 152 -8.32 -19.84 -4.28
N ARG A 153 -8.99 -18.69 -4.46
CA ARG A 153 -8.40 -17.48 -5.06
C ARG A 153 -8.75 -16.26 -4.23
N ASP A 154 -7.72 -15.51 -3.82
CA ASP A 154 -7.91 -14.19 -3.25
C ASP A 154 -8.62 -13.29 -4.26
N ARG A 155 -9.69 -12.63 -3.84
CA ARG A 155 -10.51 -11.76 -4.73
C ARG A 155 -10.08 -10.31 -4.69
N ALA A 156 -9.20 -9.95 -3.76
CA ALA A 156 -8.68 -8.61 -3.57
C ALA A 156 -7.17 -8.63 -3.34
N ILE A 157 -6.55 -7.48 -3.54
CA ILE A 157 -5.15 -7.24 -3.21
C ILE A 157 -5.11 -6.26 -2.04
N VAL A 158 -4.31 -6.58 -1.03
CA VAL A 158 -4.12 -5.71 0.13
C VAL A 158 -2.63 -5.40 0.28
N LEU A 159 -2.28 -4.12 0.16
CA LEU A 159 -0.92 -3.63 0.33
C LEU A 159 -0.83 -2.86 1.65
N LEU A 160 -0.07 -3.39 2.60
CA LEU A 160 0.22 -2.75 3.88
C LEU A 160 1.54 -2.01 3.78
N VAL A 161 1.51 -0.69 3.94
CA VAL A 161 2.70 0.15 3.86
C VAL A 161 2.92 0.83 5.20
N GLY A 162 4.14 0.74 5.72
CA GLY A 162 4.44 1.35 7.00
C GLY A 162 5.92 1.48 7.29
N LEU A 163 6.20 1.79 8.55
CA LEU A 163 7.56 1.81 9.07
C LEU A 163 8.07 0.38 9.37
N PRO A 164 9.39 0.16 9.49
CA PRO A 164 9.95 -1.17 9.78
C PRO A 164 9.41 -1.80 11.08
N GLN A 165 8.90 -1.01 12.03
CA GLN A 165 8.23 -1.55 13.23
C GLN A 165 7.01 -2.42 12.89
N LEU A 166 6.35 -2.19 11.75
CA LEU A 166 5.24 -3.04 11.29
C LEU A 166 5.67 -4.50 11.16
N ASN A 167 6.91 -4.77 10.71
CA ASN A 167 7.42 -6.14 10.62
C ASN A 167 7.48 -6.84 11.99
N ASN A 168 7.77 -6.09 13.06
CA ASN A 168 7.80 -6.64 14.41
C ASN A 168 6.39 -7.00 14.89
N THR A 169 5.41 -6.13 14.63
CA THR A 169 3.99 -6.41 14.93
C THR A 169 3.49 -7.61 14.13
N MET A 170 3.86 -7.71 12.86
CA MET A 170 3.45 -8.83 12.01
C MET A 170 4.07 -10.15 12.48
N ARG A 171 5.31 -10.15 12.99
CA ARG A 171 5.99 -11.34 13.57
C ARG A 171 5.39 -11.87 14.87
N LEU A 172 4.42 -11.18 15.48
CA LEU A 172 3.72 -11.69 16.66
C LEU A 172 2.91 -12.95 16.31
N VAL A 173 2.90 -13.93 17.22
CA VAL A 173 2.15 -15.20 17.06
C VAL A 173 0.67 -14.97 16.73
N ALA A 174 0.07 -13.91 17.29
CA ALA A 174 -1.32 -13.53 17.02
C ALA A 174 -1.59 -13.22 15.53
N ASN A 175 -0.56 -12.83 14.77
CA ASN A 175 -0.64 -12.45 13.36
C ASN A 175 -0.06 -13.53 12.42
N GLU A 176 0.39 -14.67 12.94
CA GLU A 176 0.95 -15.79 12.18
C GLU A 176 0.03 -16.28 11.05
N PRO A 177 -1.31 -16.37 11.23
CA PRO A 177 -2.21 -16.74 10.13
C PRO A 177 -2.30 -15.70 9.01
N LEU A 178 -2.05 -14.42 9.32
CA LEU A 178 -1.99 -13.36 8.32
C LEU A 178 -0.64 -13.43 7.59
N ILE A 179 0.45 -13.71 8.30
CA ILE A 179 1.79 -13.90 7.70
C ILE A 179 1.77 -14.99 6.64
N GLN A 180 1.11 -16.12 6.90
CA GLN A 180 1.01 -17.22 5.93
C GLN A 180 0.30 -16.82 4.62
N ARG A 181 -0.46 -15.73 4.63
CA ARG A 181 -1.14 -15.17 3.44
C ARG A 181 -0.39 -14.01 2.79
N ILE A 182 0.72 -13.57 3.38
CA ILE A 182 1.58 -12.56 2.79
C ILE A 182 2.36 -13.21 1.64
N THR A 183 2.13 -12.73 0.42
CA THR A 183 2.86 -13.18 -0.77
C THR A 183 4.31 -12.68 -0.72
N THR A 184 4.51 -11.43 -0.32
CA THR A 184 5.84 -10.82 -0.24
C THR A 184 5.94 -9.86 0.96
N ASN A 185 7.14 -9.76 1.53
CA ASN A 185 7.47 -8.74 2.53
C ASN A 185 8.79 -8.10 2.11
N TYR A 186 8.76 -6.81 1.81
CA TYR A 186 9.94 -6.05 1.41
C TYR A 186 10.20 -4.88 2.34
N ASN A 187 11.49 -4.65 2.63
CA ASN A 187 11.93 -3.53 3.44
C ASN A 187 12.90 -2.65 2.65
N LEU A 188 12.49 -1.39 2.44
CA LEU A 188 13.24 -0.30 1.84
C LEU A 188 14.27 0.26 2.84
N ASP A 189 15.21 -0.59 3.26
CA ASP A 189 16.35 -0.19 4.09
C ASP A 189 17.66 -0.05 3.30
N ASN A 190 17.68 -0.47 2.03
CA ASN A 190 18.87 -0.41 1.16
C ASN A 190 18.86 0.76 0.18
N CYS A 191 18.70 1.98 0.71
CA CYS A 191 19.21 3.13 0.00
C CYS A 191 20.66 3.34 0.46
N PRO A 192 21.69 2.89 -0.31
CA PRO A 192 22.95 3.58 -0.24
C PRO A 192 22.61 4.99 -0.74
N PHE A 193 22.45 5.93 0.18
CA PHE A 193 22.83 7.28 -0.18
C PHE A 193 24.22 7.12 -0.81
N PRO A 194 24.47 7.59 -2.04
CA PRO A 194 25.85 7.70 -2.48
C PRO A 194 26.52 8.47 -1.37
N ASN A 195 27.46 7.81 -0.67
CA ASN A 195 28.33 8.47 0.28
C ASN A 195 28.73 9.77 -0.37
N LYS A 196 28.64 10.86 0.39
CA LYS A 196 29.24 12.15 0.05
C LYS A 196 30.46 11.85 -0.82
N ILE A 197 30.46 12.37 -2.04
CA ILE A 197 31.66 12.42 -2.85
C ILE A 197 32.69 13.03 -1.91
N ASP A 198 33.62 12.20 -1.41
CA ASP A 198 34.75 12.65 -0.63
C ASP A 198 35.51 13.56 -1.56
N SER A 199 35.24 14.85 -1.41
CA SER A 199 36.06 15.92 -1.94
C SER A 199 37.36 15.91 -1.15
N SER A 200 38.24 14.99 -1.50
CA SER A 200 39.66 15.05 -1.17
C SER A 200 40.45 14.39 -2.29
N ASN A 201 40.49 15.11 -3.43
CA ASN A 201 41.70 15.15 -4.25
C ASN A 201 42.76 15.93 -3.46
N SER A 202 43.81 15.24 -3.03
CA SER A 202 45.20 15.73 -3.02
C SER A 202 46.11 14.62 -2.51
#